data_AF-A0A967WGP9-F1
#
_entry.id   AF-A0A967WGP9-F1
#
_cell.length_a   1.000
_cell.length_b   1.000
_cell.length_c   1.000
_cell.angle_alpha   90.00
_cell.angle_beta   90.00
_cell.angle_gamma   90.00
#
_symmetry.space_group_name_H-M   'P 1'
#
loop_
_entity.id
_entity.type
_entity.pdbx_description
1 polymer ?
#
loop_
_entity_poly.entity_id
_entity_poly.type
_entity_poly.pdbx_seq_one_letter_code
_entity_poly.pdbx_strand_id
1 'polypeptide(L)'
;MRRVLIVIVLGLVLAFATTGLALANGGPHGGYTPTTDACAGCHRAHTAIGPNLLMVSAGYDLCISCHGATGTGANTNVDDGYYLSSRDDLGGDYDHGAANTPDYAPLLGGGFVNYQGIAVTSIHNPVGTEIAAWGNGVPRGSLADLAESLNCASCHDPHGSPNYRIINAEINGVPVAVAQVDEGAVKDYDTEQWGAGTSSVCAACHGAYHVTRPDSGS
;
A
#
# COMPACT_ATOMS: atom_id res chain seq x y z
N MET A 1 17.39 -13.96 45.74
CA MET A 1 15.97 -14.00 45.30
C MET A 1 15.40 -12.61 45.00
N ARG A 2 15.37 -11.67 45.95
CA ARG A 2 14.79 -10.31 45.75
C ARG A 2 15.41 -9.51 44.59
N ARG A 3 16.73 -9.56 44.41
CA ARG A 3 17.45 -8.88 43.30
C ARG A 3 17.15 -9.51 41.93
N VAL A 4 16.99 -10.83 41.88
CA VAL A 4 16.64 -11.56 40.65
C VAL A 4 15.21 -11.25 40.23
N LEU A 5 14.28 -11.20 41.20
CA LEU A 5 12.91 -10.76 40.99
C LEU A 5 12.82 -9.34 40.42
N ILE A 6 13.61 -8.40 40.95
CA ILE A 6 13.63 -7.02 40.45
C ILE A 6 14.11 -6.94 39.00
N VAL A 7 15.15 -7.70 38.64
CA VAL A 7 15.67 -7.74 37.26
C VAL A 7 14.67 -8.38 36.31
N ILE A 8 13.99 -9.45 36.71
CA ILE A 8 12.93 -10.08 35.89
C ILE A 8 11.76 -9.13 35.68
N VAL A 9 11.31 -8.43 36.73
CA VAL A 9 10.21 -7.47 36.63
C VAL A 9 10.60 -6.28 35.75
N LEU A 10 11.82 -5.74 35.90
CA LEU A 10 12.30 -4.65 35.03
C LEU A 10 12.45 -5.11 33.57
N GLY A 11 12.93 -6.34 33.33
CA GLY A 11 13.02 -6.90 31.99
C GLY A 11 11.65 -7.09 31.33
N LEU A 12 10.65 -7.55 32.09
CA LEU A 12 9.27 -7.66 31.62
C LEU A 12 8.66 -6.28 31.35
N VAL A 13 8.82 -5.33 32.28
CA VAL A 13 8.32 -3.95 32.09
C VAL A 13 8.94 -3.31 30.85
N LEU A 14 10.23 -3.52 30.61
CA LEU A 14 10.91 -3.00 29.41
C LEU A 14 10.41 -3.70 28.13
N ALA A 15 10.16 -5.01 28.18
CA ALA A 15 9.63 -5.78 27.05
C ALA A 15 8.18 -5.37 26.69
N PHE A 16 7.36 -4.99 27.67
CA PHE A 16 5.99 -4.51 27.44
C PHE A 16 5.90 -2.99 27.21
N ALA A 17 6.92 -2.21 27.59
CA ALA A 17 6.96 -0.77 27.33
C ALA A 17 7.26 -0.43 25.86
N THR A 18 7.83 -1.36 25.09
CA THR A 18 8.14 -1.16 23.66
C THR A 18 7.07 -1.73 22.72
N THR A 19 6.06 -2.44 23.24
CA THR A 19 4.95 -2.90 22.40
C THR A 19 3.95 -1.76 22.22
N GLY A 20 4.14 -0.97 21.16
CA GLY A 20 3.09 -0.07 20.69
C GLY A 20 1.82 -0.87 20.36
N LEU A 21 0.66 -0.30 20.68
CA LEU A 21 -0.60 -0.81 20.15
C LEU A 21 -0.57 -0.58 18.63
N ALA A 22 -0.39 -1.64 17.84
CA ALA A 22 -0.67 -1.60 16.42
C ALA A 22 -2.19 -1.48 16.24
N LEU A 23 -2.67 -0.24 16.05
CA LEU A 23 -4.05 0.03 15.70
C LEU A 23 -4.19 -0.20 14.20
N ALA A 24 -4.74 -1.35 13.82
CA ALA A 24 -5.08 -1.63 12.43
C ALA A 24 -6.36 -0.91 12.02
N ASN A 25 -6.31 0.43 11.97
CA ASN A 25 -7.39 1.21 11.37
C ASN A 25 -7.32 1.02 9.85
N GLY A 26 -8.24 0.24 9.29
CA GLY A 26 -8.43 0.16 7.83
C GLY A 26 -7.41 -0.70 7.06
N GLY A 27 -6.74 -1.67 7.70
CA GLY A 27 -6.01 -2.73 6.98
C GLY A 27 -6.96 -3.59 6.12
N PRO A 28 -6.45 -4.51 5.28
CA PRO A 28 -6.80 -4.86 3.87
C PRO A 28 -8.27 -5.08 3.45
N HIS A 29 -9.24 -4.40 4.06
CA HIS A 29 -9.86 -3.15 3.58
C HIS A 29 -11.18 -2.93 4.37
N GLY A 30 -11.11 -3.14 5.69
CA GLY A 30 -12.19 -3.04 6.67
C GLY A 30 -11.65 -3.17 8.11
N GLY A 31 -12.49 -2.99 9.13
CA GLY A 31 -12.07 -3.02 10.54
C GLY A 31 -11.84 -4.42 11.08
N TYR A 32 -10.61 -4.93 11.02
CA TYR A 32 -10.25 -6.23 11.61
C TYR A 32 -10.08 -6.14 13.14
N THR A 33 -10.40 -7.23 13.83
CA THR A 33 -9.99 -7.44 15.22
C THR A 33 -8.71 -8.27 15.28
N PRO A 34 -7.93 -8.20 16.38
CA PRO A 34 -6.65 -8.93 16.51
C PRO A 34 -6.72 -10.46 16.44
N THR A 35 -7.92 -11.06 16.36
CA THR A 35 -8.15 -12.51 16.42
C THR A 35 -8.86 -13.07 15.20
N THR A 36 -8.86 -12.35 14.07
CA THR A 36 -9.52 -12.82 12.86
C THR A 36 -8.63 -13.74 12.04
N ASP A 37 -9.23 -14.71 11.34
CA ASP A 37 -8.54 -15.52 10.32
C ASP A 37 -8.06 -14.67 9.14
N ALA A 38 -8.40 -13.38 9.08
CA ALA A 38 -7.98 -12.48 8.01
C ALA A 38 -6.45 -12.31 7.94
N CYS A 39 -5.76 -12.42 9.08
CA CYS A 39 -4.29 -12.43 9.09
C CYS A 39 -3.74 -13.56 8.20
N ALA A 40 -4.46 -14.68 8.08
CA ALA A 40 -4.06 -15.82 7.26
C ALA A 40 -4.15 -15.56 5.74
N GLY A 41 -4.83 -14.50 5.32
CA GLY A 41 -4.85 -14.03 3.93
C GLY A 41 -3.55 -13.40 3.47
N CYS A 42 -2.65 -13.05 4.40
CA CYS A 42 -1.32 -12.52 4.07
C CYS A 42 -0.20 -13.33 4.74
N HIS A 43 -0.40 -13.73 6.00
CA HIS A 43 0.60 -14.39 6.84
C HIS A 43 0.23 -15.82 7.22
N ARG A 44 1.12 -16.80 7.04
CA ARG A 44 0.89 -18.20 7.40
C ARG A 44 1.93 -18.71 8.39
N ALA A 45 1.52 -18.98 9.62
CA ALA A 45 2.45 -19.36 10.70
C ALA A 45 3.28 -20.63 10.42
N HIS A 46 2.70 -21.65 9.77
CA HIS A 46 3.38 -22.93 9.54
C HIS A 46 3.76 -23.22 8.09
N THR A 47 3.17 -22.49 7.14
CA THR A 47 3.29 -22.79 5.69
C THR A 47 3.67 -21.56 4.89
N ALA A 48 4.20 -20.51 5.54
CA ALA A 48 4.74 -19.36 4.84
C ALA A 48 5.89 -19.78 3.93
N ILE A 49 5.95 -19.09 2.79
CA ILE A 49 6.98 -19.29 1.77
C ILE A 49 7.95 -18.11 1.78
N GLY A 50 7.45 -16.90 2.05
CA GLY A 50 8.24 -15.68 2.10
C GLY A 50 8.72 -15.30 3.50
N PRO A 51 9.54 -14.23 3.57
CA PRO A 51 9.96 -13.65 4.84
C PRO A 51 8.74 -13.12 5.62
N ASN A 52 8.90 -12.88 6.92
CA ASN A 52 7.84 -12.33 7.79
C ASN A 52 6.52 -13.12 7.75
N LEU A 53 6.62 -14.44 7.53
CA LEU A 53 5.50 -15.36 7.41
C LEU A 53 4.58 -15.11 6.20
N LEU A 54 5.04 -14.41 5.15
CA LEU A 54 4.20 -14.19 3.97
C LEU A 54 3.83 -15.50 3.26
N MET A 55 2.58 -15.61 2.83
CA MET A 55 2.07 -16.80 2.13
C MET A 55 2.66 -17.00 0.72
N VAL A 56 3.32 -15.97 0.20
CA VAL A 56 4.03 -15.94 -1.08
C VAL A 56 5.46 -15.41 -0.88
N SER A 57 6.30 -15.48 -1.92
CA SER A 57 7.74 -15.19 -1.85
C SER A 57 8.10 -13.74 -1.53
N ALA A 58 7.36 -12.78 -2.08
CA ALA A 58 7.68 -11.36 -1.98
C ALA A 58 6.43 -10.51 -1.69
N GLY A 59 6.65 -9.28 -1.21
CA GLY A 59 5.56 -8.33 -0.92
C GLY A 59 4.73 -7.99 -2.16
N TYR A 60 5.38 -7.77 -3.31
CA TYR A 60 4.69 -7.52 -4.57
C TYR A 60 3.76 -8.69 -4.96
N ASP A 61 4.29 -9.92 -4.92
CA ASP A 61 3.52 -11.13 -5.22
C ASP A 61 2.27 -11.24 -4.34
N LEU A 62 2.35 -10.78 -3.08
CA LEU A 62 1.22 -10.83 -2.16
C LEU A 62 0.12 -9.87 -2.63
N CYS A 63 0.47 -8.62 -2.88
CA CYS A 63 -0.51 -7.60 -3.29
C CYS A 63 -1.18 -7.97 -4.62
N ILE A 64 -0.39 -8.44 -5.58
CA ILE A 64 -0.86 -8.81 -6.93
C ILE A 64 -1.61 -10.16 -6.93
N SER A 65 -1.52 -10.97 -5.87
CA SER A 65 -2.40 -12.15 -5.73
C SER A 65 -3.89 -11.78 -5.63
N CYS A 66 -4.21 -10.55 -5.20
CA CYS A 66 -5.56 -9.99 -5.26
C CYS A 66 -5.71 -8.96 -6.38
N HIS A 67 -4.76 -8.03 -6.48
CA HIS A 67 -4.83 -6.86 -7.37
C HIS A 67 -4.12 -7.03 -8.72
N GLY A 68 -3.63 -8.22 -9.05
CA GLY A 68 -2.99 -8.51 -10.34
C GLY A 68 -3.97 -8.96 -11.40
N ALA A 69 -3.52 -9.15 -12.64
CA ALA A 69 -4.32 -9.61 -13.77
C ALA A 69 -5.11 -10.90 -13.53
N THR A 70 -4.52 -11.83 -12.78
CA THR A 70 -5.12 -13.13 -12.42
C THR A 70 -5.60 -13.19 -10.97
N GLY A 71 -5.45 -12.09 -10.21
CA GLY A 71 -5.90 -12.02 -8.83
C GLY A 71 -7.43 -11.98 -8.74
N THR A 72 -7.99 -12.67 -7.76
CA THR A 72 -9.45 -12.77 -7.56
C THR A 72 -9.92 -12.20 -6.22
N GLY A 73 -9.01 -11.61 -5.45
CA GLY A 73 -9.33 -11.02 -4.14
C GLY A 73 -9.68 -9.54 -4.19
N ALA A 74 -9.68 -8.92 -5.38
CA ALA A 74 -10.10 -7.54 -5.60
C ALA A 74 -10.52 -7.29 -7.06
N ASN A 75 -11.54 -6.44 -7.25
CA ASN A 75 -11.94 -5.96 -8.58
C ASN A 75 -10.93 -4.97 -9.18
N THR A 76 -10.05 -4.36 -8.38
CA THR A 76 -9.04 -3.42 -8.87
C THR A 76 -7.77 -4.16 -9.31
N ASN A 77 -7.58 -4.31 -10.62
CA ASN A 77 -6.32 -4.75 -11.20
C ASN A 77 -5.36 -3.55 -11.30
N VAL A 78 -4.53 -3.38 -10.27
CA VAL A 78 -3.56 -2.27 -10.21
C VAL A 78 -2.29 -2.54 -11.04
N ASP A 79 -2.15 -3.75 -11.59
CA ASP A 79 -1.03 -4.06 -12.48
C ASP A 79 -1.31 -3.56 -13.90
N ASP A 80 -2.49 -3.89 -14.46
CA ASP A 80 -2.91 -3.42 -15.78
C ASP A 80 -3.76 -2.13 -15.76
N GLY A 81 -4.17 -1.67 -14.59
CA GLY A 81 -4.91 -0.43 -14.42
C GLY A 81 -6.38 -0.53 -14.81
N TYR A 82 -7.05 -1.66 -14.52
CA TYR A 82 -8.46 -1.88 -14.85
C TYR A 82 -9.30 -2.24 -13.63
N TYR A 83 -10.53 -1.76 -13.60
CA TYR A 83 -11.59 -2.29 -12.75
C TYR A 83 -12.24 -3.49 -13.43
N LEU A 84 -12.45 -4.57 -12.70
CA LEU A 84 -12.95 -5.84 -13.22
C LEU A 84 -14.12 -6.32 -12.34
N SER A 85 -15.33 -5.86 -12.65
CA SER A 85 -16.55 -6.34 -11.98
C SER A 85 -16.82 -7.81 -12.30
N SER A 86 -16.33 -8.31 -13.43
CA SER A 86 -16.45 -9.72 -13.80
C SER A 86 -15.64 -10.70 -12.94
N ARG A 87 -14.80 -10.22 -12.00
CA ARG A 87 -14.09 -11.07 -11.03
C ARG A 87 -14.97 -11.61 -9.92
N ASP A 88 -16.17 -11.06 -9.75
CA ASP A 88 -17.15 -11.61 -8.81
C ASP A 88 -18.02 -12.65 -9.52
N ASP A 89 -17.78 -13.93 -9.21
CA ASP A 89 -18.79 -14.95 -9.45
C ASP A 89 -18.94 -16.03 -8.38
N LEU A 90 -18.09 -16.09 -7.33
CA LEU A 90 -18.24 -17.10 -6.26
C LEU A 90 -17.74 -16.68 -4.85
N GLY A 91 -17.09 -15.51 -4.71
CA GLY A 91 -16.32 -15.14 -3.51
C GLY A 91 -17.01 -14.20 -2.51
N GLY A 92 -18.01 -13.42 -2.94
CA GLY A 92 -18.82 -12.58 -2.07
C GLY A 92 -18.14 -11.29 -1.56
N ASP A 93 -17.34 -10.62 -2.37
CA ASP A 93 -16.74 -9.30 -2.07
C ASP A 93 -17.68 -8.10 -2.30
N TYR A 94 -18.95 -8.40 -2.64
CA TYR A 94 -20.09 -7.49 -2.74
C TYR A 94 -20.03 -6.48 -3.90
N ASP A 95 -19.34 -6.78 -5.00
CA ASP A 95 -19.38 -5.97 -6.23
C ASP A 95 -19.22 -4.45 -5.97
N HIS A 96 -18.41 -4.10 -4.96
CA HIS A 96 -18.28 -2.71 -4.55
C HIS A 96 -17.72 -1.91 -5.73
N GLY A 97 -18.43 -0.84 -6.12
CA GLY A 97 -18.11 -0.04 -7.30
C GLY A 97 -18.80 -0.49 -8.59
N ALA A 98 -19.29 -1.73 -8.73
CA ALA A 98 -19.74 -2.27 -10.03
C ALA A 98 -20.98 -1.55 -10.59
N ALA A 99 -21.78 -0.96 -9.70
CA ALA A 99 -22.94 -0.15 -10.10
C ALA A 99 -22.57 1.22 -10.69
N ASN A 100 -21.35 1.73 -10.44
CA ASN A 100 -20.89 3.03 -10.95
C ASN A 100 -19.66 2.94 -11.86
N THR A 101 -18.88 1.87 -11.77
CA THR A 101 -17.65 1.67 -12.54
C THR A 101 -17.84 0.49 -13.49
N PRO A 102 -17.84 0.73 -14.82
CA PRO A 102 -17.99 -0.32 -15.82
C PRO A 102 -16.87 -1.38 -15.75
N ASP A 103 -17.18 -2.61 -16.18
CA ASP A 103 -16.16 -3.65 -16.37
C ASP A 103 -15.10 -3.15 -17.38
N TYR A 104 -13.82 -3.38 -17.08
CA TYR A 104 -12.66 -2.86 -17.80
C TYR A 104 -12.54 -1.32 -17.85
N ALA A 105 -13.22 -0.58 -16.97
CA ALA A 105 -12.96 0.84 -16.83
C ALA A 105 -11.51 1.08 -16.34
N PRO A 106 -10.80 2.09 -16.87
CA PRO A 106 -9.44 2.38 -16.43
C PRO A 106 -9.46 2.94 -15.00
N LEU A 107 -8.58 2.42 -14.16
CA LEU A 107 -8.41 2.93 -12.80
C LEU A 107 -7.81 4.33 -12.82
N LEU A 108 -8.23 5.17 -11.86
CA LEU A 108 -7.69 6.50 -11.60
C LEU A 108 -6.15 6.56 -11.64
N GLY A 109 -5.50 5.70 -10.86
CA GLY A 109 -4.04 5.67 -10.72
C GLY A 109 -3.33 4.96 -11.87
N GLY A 110 -4.08 4.43 -12.84
CA GLY A 110 -3.58 3.51 -13.84
C GLY A 110 -3.02 2.22 -13.25
N GLY A 111 -2.23 1.53 -14.06
CA GLY A 111 -1.53 0.32 -13.67
C GLY A 111 -0.02 0.49 -13.70
N PHE A 112 0.68 -0.37 -12.97
CA PHE A 112 2.15 -0.42 -12.97
C PHE A 112 2.73 -0.99 -14.27
N VAL A 113 1.96 -1.74 -15.05
CA VAL A 113 2.38 -2.30 -16.34
C VAL A 113 1.70 -1.58 -17.50
N ASN A 114 0.40 -1.31 -17.36
CA ASN A 114 -0.40 -0.69 -18.42
C ASN A 114 -1.27 0.44 -17.89
N TYR A 115 -1.53 1.44 -18.73
CA TYR A 115 -2.58 2.44 -18.54
C TYR A 115 -3.41 2.51 -19.82
N GLN A 116 -4.71 2.23 -19.70
CA GLN A 116 -5.63 2.19 -20.85
C GLN A 116 -5.11 1.29 -22.00
N GLY A 117 -4.46 0.18 -21.65
CA GLY A 117 -3.95 -0.81 -22.61
C GLY A 117 -2.61 -0.42 -23.27
N ILE A 118 -1.99 0.67 -22.83
CA ILE A 118 -0.66 1.11 -23.29
C ILE A 118 0.35 0.88 -22.18
N ALA A 119 1.49 0.28 -22.53
CA ALA A 119 2.58 0.07 -21.59
C ALA A 119 3.04 1.41 -20.99
N VAL A 120 3.10 1.47 -19.68
CA VAL A 120 3.59 2.66 -18.98
C VAL A 120 5.10 2.78 -19.18
N THR A 121 5.57 4.00 -19.45
CA THR A 121 6.98 4.27 -19.74
C THR A 121 7.71 4.98 -18.59
N SER A 122 6.97 5.35 -17.55
CA SER A 122 7.48 6.03 -16.36
C SER A 122 6.72 5.55 -15.13
N ILE A 123 7.40 4.76 -14.28
CA ILE A 123 6.85 4.22 -13.05
C ILE A 123 7.93 4.09 -11.98
N HIS A 124 7.49 3.98 -10.74
CA HIS A 124 8.24 3.35 -9.68
C HIS A 124 8.00 1.84 -9.74
N ASN A 125 9.04 1.04 -9.97
CA ASN A 125 8.91 -0.42 -10.03
C ASN A 125 8.74 -1.00 -8.60
N PRO A 126 7.59 -1.62 -8.28
CA PRO A 126 7.26 -2.07 -6.93
C PRO A 126 7.66 -3.54 -6.67
N VAL A 127 8.44 -4.18 -7.54
CA VAL A 127 8.77 -5.62 -7.44
C VAL A 127 9.82 -5.91 -6.35
N GLY A 128 10.37 -4.89 -5.70
CA GLY A 128 11.35 -5.07 -4.61
C GLY A 128 12.76 -5.41 -5.10
N THR A 129 13.05 -5.15 -6.38
CA THR A 129 14.39 -5.35 -6.98
C THR A 129 15.12 -4.05 -7.29
N GLU A 130 14.42 -2.91 -7.31
CA GLU A 130 15.06 -1.62 -7.54
C GLU A 130 15.87 -1.22 -6.32
N ILE A 131 17.17 -1.03 -6.51
CA ILE A 131 18.10 -0.64 -5.44
C ILE A 131 18.58 0.81 -5.56
N ALA A 132 18.21 1.50 -6.64
CA ALA A 132 18.59 2.88 -6.86
C ALA A 132 17.51 3.64 -7.65
N ALA A 133 17.29 4.91 -7.32
CA ALA A 133 16.31 5.77 -7.98
C ALA A 133 16.86 7.18 -8.21
N TRP A 134 16.22 7.94 -9.11
CA TRP A 134 16.54 9.35 -9.31
C TRP A 134 16.05 10.19 -8.11
N GLY A 135 16.95 10.94 -7.46
CA GLY A 135 16.61 11.75 -6.28
C GLY A 135 17.75 11.84 -5.25
N ASN A 136 17.41 12.02 -3.97
CA ASN A 136 18.36 11.98 -2.85
C ASN A 136 19.61 12.91 -3.02
N GLY A 137 19.41 14.09 -3.59
CA GLY A 137 20.47 15.11 -3.74
C GLY A 137 21.51 14.84 -4.83
N VAL A 138 21.38 13.79 -5.66
CA VAL A 138 22.27 13.56 -6.81
C VAL A 138 21.85 14.39 -8.04
N PRO A 139 22.77 14.66 -8.99
CA PRO A 139 22.44 15.40 -10.20
C PRO A 139 21.30 14.78 -11.02
N ARG A 140 20.61 15.62 -11.82
CA ARG A 140 19.56 15.13 -12.73
C ARG A 140 20.13 14.10 -13.71
N GLY A 141 19.47 12.94 -13.80
CA GLY A 141 19.92 11.82 -14.64
C GLY A 141 20.89 10.85 -13.94
N SER A 142 21.28 11.10 -12.69
CA SER A 142 22.03 10.16 -11.86
C SER A 142 21.10 9.41 -10.91
N LEU A 143 21.42 8.16 -10.60
CA LEU A 143 20.72 7.37 -9.59
C LEU A 143 21.42 7.51 -8.23
N ALA A 144 20.65 7.40 -7.16
CA ALA A 144 21.11 7.28 -5.79
C ALA A 144 20.59 5.98 -5.19
N ASP A 145 21.41 5.32 -4.38
CA ASP A 145 21.03 4.07 -3.71
C ASP A 145 19.84 4.29 -2.77
N LEU A 146 18.92 3.34 -2.78
CA LEU A 146 17.81 3.26 -1.84
C LEU A 146 18.25 2.50 -0.59
N ALA A 147 17.74 2.91 0.59
CA ALA A 147 18.00 2.19 1.84
C ALA A 147 17.39 0.79 1.83
N GLU A 148 16.22 0.64 1.20
CA GLU A 148 15.53 -0.62 0.94
C GLU A 148 14.91 -0.58 -0.45
N SER A 149 14.78 -1.75 -1.08
CA SER A 149 14.17 -1.82 -2.40
C SER A 149 12.69 -1.48 -2.38
N LEU A 150 12.27 -0.65 -3.34
CA LEU A 150 10.91 -0.15 -3.39
C LEU A 150 9.91 -1.27 -3.66
N ASN A 151 8.83 -1.26 -2.90
CA ASN A 151 7.70 -2.18 -3.08
C ASN A 151 6.38 -1.50 -2.71
N CYS A 152 5.26 -2.24 -2.83
CA CYS A 152 3.92 -1.73 -2.49
C CYS A 152 3.85 -1.10 -1.08
N ALA A 153 4.51 -1.72 -0.10
CA ALA A 153 4.52 -1.28 1.30
C ALA A 153 5.44 -0.05 1.56
N SER A 154 6.23 0.37 0.58
CA SER A 154 6.98 1.63 0.68
C SER A 154 6.05 2.84 0.68
N CYS A 155 4.86 2.73 0.06
CA CYS A 155 3.85 3.79 0.01
C CYS A 155 2.59 3.44 0.81
N HIS A 156 2.23 2.16 0.93
CA HIS A 156 1.04 1.70 1.62
C HIS A 156 1.36 1.02 2.96
N ASP A 157 0.46 1.19 3.93
CA ASP A 157 0.47 0.47 5.20
C ASP A 157 -0.62 -0.61 5.20
N PRO A 158 -0.30 -1.88 4.89
CA PRO A 158 -1.27 -2.96 4.92
C PRO A 158 -1.71 -3.30 6.36
N HIS A 159 -0.98 -2.86 7.38
CA HIS A 159 -1.40 -3.05 8.76
C HIS A 159 -2.36 -1.96 9.24
N GLY A 160 -2.71 -1.00 8.37
CA GLY A 160 -3.73 0.03 8.60
C GLY A 160 -3.14 1.42 8.70
N SER A 161 -3.68 2.35 7.91
CA SER A 161 -3.28 3.75 7.92
C SER A 161 -4.51 4.67 8.04
N PRO A 162 -4.38 5.84 8.69
CA PRO A 162 -5.43 6.84 8.73
C PRO A 162 -5.65 7.57 7.39
N ASN A 163 -4.71 7.46 6.45
CA ASN A 163 -4.78 8.15 5.17
C ASN A 163 -5.64 7.40 4.16
N TYR A 164 -6.13 8.14 3.18
CA TYR A 164 -6.87 7.57 2.05
C TYR A 164 -6.06 6.46 1.37
N ARG A 165 -6.73 5.38 0.98
CA ARG A 165 -6.12 4.20 0.34
C ARG A 165 -4.90 3.66 1.07
N ILE A 166 -4.98 3.60 2.40
CA ILE A 166 -3.96 3.02 3.29
C ILE A 166 -2.55 3.59 3.08
N ILE A 167 -2.40 4.82 2.61
CA ILE A 167 -1.09 5.45 2.37
C ILE A 167 -0.33 5.62 3.69
N ASN A 168 0.94 5.25 3.79
CA ASN A 168 1.74 5.40 5.00
C ASN A 168 1.61 6.81 5.61
N ALA A 169 1.44 6.90 6.94
CA ALA A 169 1.35 8.18 7.64
C ALA A 169 2.72 8.88 7.78
N GLU A 170 3.80 8.15 7.55
CA GLU A 170 5.17 8.66 7.53
C GLU A 170 5.96 7.85 6.48
N ILE A 171 6.71 8.54 5.64
CA ILE A 171 7.59 7.94 4.63
C ILE A 171 8.96 8.61 4.78
N ASN A 172 10.03 7.83 4.95
CA ASN A 172 11.39 8.34 5.17
C ASN A 172 11.53 9.35 6.34
N GLY A 173 10.75 9.19 7.41
CA GLY A 173 10.73 10.16 8.51
C GLY A 173 9.98 11.46 8.20
N VAL A 174 9.35 11.56 7.04
CA VAL A 174 8.53 12.71 6.63
C VAL A 174 7.06 12.37 6.85
N PRO A 175 6.32 13.15 7.66
CA PRO A 175 4.89 12.96 7.85
C PRO A 175 4.11 13.15 6.53
N VAL A 176 3.18 12.23 6.28
CA VAL A 176 2.32 12.20 5.09
C VAL A 176 0.87 12.21 5.54
N ALA A 177 0.07 13.11 4.97
CA ALA A 177 -1.34 13.24 5.27
C ALA A 177 -2.14 13.32 3.97
N VAL A 178 -3.03 12.36 3.77
CA VAL A 178 -3.92 12.32 2.61
C VAL A 178 -5.35 12.19 3.10
N ALA A 179 -6.13 13.24 2.86
CA ALA A 179 -7.53 13.29 3.28
C ALA A 179 -8.35 12.18 2.62
N GLN A 180 -9.24 11.56 3.40
CA GLN A 180 -10.21 10.60 2.89
C GLN A 180 -11.07 11.24 1.80
N VAL A 181 -11.28 10.51 0.71
CA VAL A 181 -12.25 10.87 -0.31
C VAL A 181 -13.50 10.03 -0.10
N ASP A 182 -14.65 10.68 -0.05
CA ASP A 182 -15.93 9.98 -0.15
C ASP A 182 -16.16 9.58 -1.63
N GLU A 183 -15.85 8.33 -1.96
CA GLU A 183 -16.17 7.71 -3.26
C GLU A 183 -17.68 7.38 -3.39
N GLY A 184 -18.51 7.85 -2.47
CA GLY A 184 -19.93 7.56 -2.39
C GLY A 184 -20.21 6.18 -1.76
N ALA A 185 -21.49 5.95 -1.45
CA ALA A 185 -21.95 4.69 -0.84
C ALA A 185 -21.74 3.47 -1.75
N VAL A 186 -21.80 3.69 -3.07
CA VAL A 186 -21.69 2.64 -4.08
C VAL A 186 -20.24 2.45 -4.55
N LYS A 187 -19.33 3.37 -4.17
CA LYS A 187 -17.95 3.47 -4.67
C LYS A 187 -17.89 3.83 -6.16
N ASP A 188 -16.77 4.40 -6.57
CA ASP A 188 -16.45 4.81 -7.94
C ASP A 188 -14.91 4.77 -8.07
N TYR A 189 -14.42 4.03 -9.06
CA TYR A 189 -13.00 3.79 -9.26
C TYR A 189 -12.43 4.37 -10.58
N ASP A 190 -13.28 4.95 -11.43
CA ASP A 190 -12.93 5.49 -12.75
C ASP A 190 -13.14 7.00 -12.89
N THR A 191 -13.79 7.65 -11.91
CA THR A 191 -13.85 9.12 -11.82
C THR A 191 -12.68 9.71 -11.04
N GLU A 192 -12.22 10.90 -11.47
CA GLU A 192 -11.10 11.59 -10.83
C GLU A 192 -11.40 12.05 -9.40
N GLN A 193 -10.75 11.43 -8.41
CA GLN A 193 -10.92 11.73 -6.98
C GLN A 193 -9.58 11.60 -6.24
N TRP A 194 -8.90 12.73 -6.00
CA TRP A 194 -7.64 12.77 -5.25
C TRP A 194 -7.85 13.38 -3.86
N GLY A 195 -7.45 12.64 -2.83
CA GLY A 195 -7.47 13.15 -1.47
C GLY A 195 -6.59 14.39 -1.33
N ALA A 196 -7.08 15.42 -0.65
CA ALA A 196 -6.27 16.60 -0.35
C ALA A 196 -4.98 16.17 0.37
N GLY A 197 -3.82 16.65 -0.11
CA GLY A 197 -2.52 16.25 0.42
C GLY A 197 -1.88 15.03 -0.26
N THR A 198 -2.48 14.44 -1.30
CA THR A 198 -1.86 13.33 -2.06
C THR A 198 -0.42 13.64 -2.52
N SER A 199 -0.12 14.88 -2.88
CA SER A 199 1.23 15.31 -3.27
C SER A 199 2.28 15.21 -2.16
N SER A 200 1.87 15.13 -0.88
CA SER A 200 2.78 14.93 0.25
C SER A 200 3.48 13.57 0.22
N VAL A 201 2.84 12.55 -0.37
CA VAL A 201 3.43 11.22 -0.59
C VAL A 201 4.68 11.34 -1.45
N CYS A 202 4.56 12.07 -2.55
CA CYS A 202 5.65 12.28 -3.48
C CYS A 202 6.77 13.12 -2.82
N ALA A 203 6.39 14.19 -2.13
CA ALA A 203 7.34 15.07 -1.45
C ALA A 203 8.17 14.38 -0.36
N ALA A 204 7.70 13.25 0.19
CA ALA A 204 8.45 12.46 1.17
C ALA A 204 9.69 11.74 0.60
N CYS A 205 9.73 11.51 -0.72
CA CYS A 205 10.88 10.90 -1.40
C CYS A 205 11.67 11.91 -2.26
N HIS A 206 10.99 12.90 -2.85
CA HIS A 206 11.65 13.88 -3.70
C HIS A 206 11.67 15.27 -3.06
N GLY A 207 12.87 15.71 -2.66
CA GLY A 207 13.09 17.05 -2.11
C GLY A 207 12.97 18.20 -3.12
N ALA A 208 12.71 17.91 -4.40
CA ALA A 208 12.51 18.88 -5.47
C ALA A 208 11.34 18.51 -6.39
N TYR A 209 10.12 18.42 -5.85
CA TYR A 209 8.94 18.77 -6.64
C TYR A 209 8.83 20.29 -6.66
N HIS A 210 9.54 20.94 -7.58
CA HIS A 210 9.32 22.37 -7.79
C HIS A 210 7.91 22.56 -8.38
N VAL A 211 6.92 22.74 -7.50
CA VAL A 211 5.59 23.24 -7.86
C VAL A 211 5.79 24.69 -8.29
N THR A 212 6.17 24.87 -9.56
CA THR A 212 6.39 26.22 -10.12
C THR A 212 5.08 26.97 -10.32
N ARG A 213 3.92 26.29 -10.22
CA ARG A 213 2.56 26.85 -10.27
C ARG A 213 1.55 25.98 -9.50
N PRO A 214 0.45 26.57 -8.98
CA PRO A 214 -0.69 25.78 -8.49
C PRO A 214 -1.12 24.73 -9.53
N ASP A 215 -1.48 23.53 -9.05
CA ASP A 215 -1.92 22.37 -9.86
C ASP A 215 -0.86 21.68 -10.73
N SER A 216 0.43 21.91 -10.45
CA SER A 216 1.52 21.15 -11.09
C SER A 216 1.81 19.86 -10.32
N GLY A 217 1.26 18.72 -10.77
CA GLY A 217 1.87 17.41 -10.57
C GLY A 217 2.99 17.18 -11.59
N SER A 218 3.93 16.28 -11.29
CA SER A 218 4.92 15.80 -12.28
C SER A 218 4.27 15.19 -13.50
#